data_AF-A0A821U5C8-F1
#
_entry.id   AF-A0A821U5C8-F1
#
_cell.length_a   1.000
_cell.length_b   1.000
_cell.length_c   1.000
_cell.angle_alpha   90.00
_cell.angle_beta   90.00
_cell.angle_gamma   90.00
#
_symmetry.space_group_name_H-M   'P 1'
#
loop_
_entity.id
_entity.type
_entity.pdbx_description
1 polymer ?
#
loop_
_entity_poly.entity_id
_entity_poly.type
_entity_poly.pdbx_seq_one_letter_code
_entity_poly.pdbx_strand_id
1 'polypeptide(L)'
;MFQQLLYIFLVLFISSLASNRTSLTGGYWIINNNINHTAQHNIPGTIHTILFMAKQIPDSYLENNDIDLRYLIYNNWTFTKTNLFIF
;
A
#
# COMPACT_ATOMS: atom_id res chain seq x y z
N MET A 1 37.52 1.49 34.04
CA MET A 1 36.39 2.43 34.20
C MET A 1 36.16 3.31 32.96
N PHE A 2 37.13 4.09 32.48
CA PHE A 2 36.93 4.98 31.31
C PHE A 2 36.52 4.23 30.02
N GLN A 3 37.11 3.07 29.79
CA GLN A 3 36.81 2.22 28.63
C GLN A 3 35.39 1.65 28.65
N GLN A 4 34.85 1.33 29.84
CA GLN A 4 33.47 0.86 30.00
C GLN A 4 32.45 1.95 29.70
N LEU A 5 32.74 3.19 30.14
CA LEU A 5 31.92 4.36 29.83
C LEU A 5 31.88 4.65 28.33
N LEU A 6 33.02 4.49 27.63
CA LEU A 6 33.09 4.65 26.18
C LEU A 6 32.21 3.63 25.45
N TYR A 7 32.22 2.36 25.87
CA TYR A 7 31.38 1.31 25.29
C TYR A 7 29.88 1.60 25.49
N ILE A 8 29.49 2.05 26.68
CA ILE A 8 28.10 2.40 26.98
C ILE A 8 27.65 3.58 26.11
N PHE A 9 28.49 4.61 25.98
CA PHE A 9 28.20 5.77 25.13
C PHE A 9 28.02 5.38 23.66
N LEU A 10 28.89 4.48 23.15
CA LEU A 10 28.81 3.99 21.78
C LEU A 10 27.52 3.21 21.52
N VAL A 11 27.13 2.31 22.44
CA VAL A 11 25.88 1.53 22.31
C VAL A 11 24.65 2.44 22.32
N LEU A 12 24.60 3.42 23.23
CA LEU A 12 23.51 4.38 23.30
C LEU A 12 23.42 5.24 22.03
N PHE A 13 24.56 5.67 21.50
CA PHE A 13 24.63 6.47 20.27
C PHE A 13 24.18 5.69 19.02
N ILE A 14 24.48 4.39 18.93
CA ILE A 14 24.02 3.56 17.80
C ILE A 14 22.50 3.31 17.88
N SER A 15 21.96 3.13 19.09
CA SER A 15 20.54 2.88 19.29
C SER A 15 19.64 4.08 18.96
N SER A 16 20.14 5.31 19.09
CA SER A 16 19.38 6.53 18.73
C SER A 16 19.24 6.74 17.22
N LEU A 17 20.01 6.02 16.41
CA LEU A 17 19.94 6.08 14.94
C LEU A 17 18.95 5.08 14.36
N ALA A 18 18.36 4.21 15.17
CA ALA A 18 17.38 3.24 14.72
C ALA A 18 16.05 3.92 14.38
N SER A 19 15.64 3.85 13.11
CA SER A 19 14.34 4.32 12.63
C SER A 19 13.41 3.13 12.43
N ASN A 20 12.29 3.11 13.16
CA ASN A 20 11.24 2.13 12.91
C ASN A 20 10.47 2.50 11.64
N ARG A 21 10.63 1.69 10.59
CA ARG A 21 9.90 1.83 9.34
C ARG A 21 8.96 0.65 9.19
N THR A 22 7.67 0.93 9.05
CA THR A 22 6.67 -0.08 8.70
C THR A 22 6.36 0.05 7.23
N SER A 23 6.54 -1.04 6.47
CA SER A 23 6.13 -1.03 5.07
C SER A 23 4.61 -1.04 4.95
N LEU A 24 4.08 -0.15 4.11
CA LEU A 24 2.67 -0.17 3.71
C LEU A 24 2.40 -1.15 2.55
N THR A 25 3.46 -1.64 1.90
CA THR A 25 3.35 -2.64 0.82
C THR A 25 2.77 -3.96 1.30
N GLY A 26 2.32 -4.78 0.35
CA GLY A 26 1.73 -6.09 0.62
C GLY A 26 0.21 -6.05 0.64
N GLY A 27 -0.40 -7.09 1.22
CA GLY A 27 -1.82 -7.37 1.10
C GLY A 27 -2.74 -6.67 2.10
N TYR A 28 -4.00 -7.10 2.05
CA TYR A 28 -5.10 -6.62 2.90
C TYR A 28 -5.47 -5.15 2.71
N TRP A 29 -5.21 -4.60 1.53
CA TRP A 29 -5.79 -3.32 1.14
C TRP A 29 -7.18 -3.56 0.56
N ILE A 30 -8.14 -2.76 1.03
CA ILE A 30 -9.47 -2.64 0.45
C ILE A 30 -9.45 -1.39 -0.43
N ILE A 31 -9.81 -1.55 -1.69
CA ILE A 31 -9.86 -0.48 -2.69
C ILE A 31 -11.31 -0.34 -3.13
N ASN A 32 -11.88 0.85 -2.99
CA ASN A 32 -13.30 1.07 -3.20
C ASN A 32 -13.60 2.47 -3.79
N ASN A 33 -14.61 2.57 -4.65
CA ASN A 33 -15.13 3.83 -5.18
C ASN A 33 -16.49 4.27 -4.58
N ASN A 34 -17.04 3.52 -3.62
CA ASN A 34 -18.33 3.73 -2.96
C ASN A 34 -19.56 3.69 -3.90
N ILE A 35 -19.41 3.14 -5.11
CA ILE A 35 -20.49 3.09 -6.10
C ILE A 35 -20.74 1.64 -6.51
N ASN A 36 -19.75 1.02 -7.15
CA ASN A 36 -19.91 -0.28 -7.79
C ASN A 36 -18.65 -1.15 -7.78
N HIS A 37 -17.52 -0.63 -7.30
CA HIS A 37 -16.26 -1.35 -7.27
C HIS A 37 -15.71 -1.39 -5.85
N THR A 38 -15.57 -2.61 -5.33
CA THR A 38 -14.81 -2.92 -4.12
C THR A 38 -13.93 -4.12 -4.43
N ALA A 39 -12.63 -4.00 -4.20
CA ALA A 39 -11.65 -5.07 -4.42
C ALA A 39 -10.65 -5.14 -3.27
N GLN A 40 -10.19 -6.35 -2.97
CA GLN A 40 -9.06 -6.56 -2.06
C GLN A 40 -7.82 -6.92 -2.88
N HIS A 41 -6.71 -6.21 -2.67
CA HIS A 41 -5.48 -6.44 -3.45
C HIS A 41 -4.22 -6.08 -2.65
N ASN A 42 -3.07 -6.48 -3.19
CA ASN A 42 -1.76 -6.08 -2.67
C ASN A 42 -1.30 -4.77 -3.34
N ILE A 43 -0.65 -3.87 -2.60
CA ILE A 43 0.00 -2.69 -3.19
C ILE A 43 1.54 -2.88 -3.22
N PRO A 44 2.26 -2.27 -4.18
CA PRO A 44 1.81 -1.29 -5.17
C PRO A 44 0.94 -1.88 -6.29
N GLY A 45 -0.01 -1.08 -6.78
CA GLY A 45 -0.92 -1.41 -7.88
C GLY A 45 -1.73 -0.17 -8.30
N THR A 46 -2.33 -0.19 -9.48
CA THR A 46 -3.21 0.89 -9.97
C THR A 46 -4.64 0.39 -10.00
N ILE A 47 -5.62 1.30 -10.09
CA ILE A 47 -7.03 0.93 -10.17
C ILE A 47 -7.28 -0.07 -11.31
N HIS A 48 -6.75 0.18 -12.50
CA HIS A 48 -6.93 -0.70 -13.65
C HIS A 48 -6.35 -2.10 -13.38
N THR A 49 -5.11 -2.20 -12.89
CA THR A 49 -4.51 -3.52 -12.64
C THR A 49 -5.20 -4.27 -11.50
N ILE A 50 -5.62 -3.56 -10.45
CA ILE A 50 -6.34 -4.12 -9.32
C ILE A 50 -7.69 -4.69 -9.75
N LEU A 51 -8.49 -3.91 -10.50
CA LEU A 51 -9.81 -4.34 -10.96
C LEU A 51 -9.72 -5.46 -12.01
N PHE A 52 -8.71 -5.41 -12.89
CA PHE A 52 -8.47 -6.47 -13.86
C PHE A 52 -8.13 -7.79 -13.18
N MET A 53 -7.21 -7.77 -12.20
CA MET A 53 -6.88 -8.96 -11.39
C MET A 53 -8.09 -9.48 -10.59
N ALA A 54 -8.95 -8.57 -10.13
CA ALA A 54 -10.22 -8.91 -9.49
C ALA A 54 -11.32 -9.33 -10.48
N LYS A 55 -11.05 -9.37 -11.79
CA LYS A 55 -11.99 -9.69 -12.87
C LYS A 55 -13.24 -8.81 -12.90
N GLN A 56 -13.12 -7.56 -12.45
CA GLN A 56 -14.21 -6.58 -12.44
C GLN A 56 -14.25 -5.72 -13.71
N ILE A 57 -13.17 -5.72 -14.48
CA ILE A 57 -13.05 -5.03 -15.77
C ILE A 57 -12.31 -5.93 -16.77
N PRO A 58 -12.52 -5.74 -18.09
CA PRO A 58 -11.72 -6.37 -19.14
C PRO A 58 -10.28 -5.82 -19.18
N ASP A 59 -9.43 -6.45 -20.00
CA ASP A 59 -8.07 -5.96 -20.27
C ASP A 59 -8.13 -4.55 -20.88
N SER A 60 -7.50 -3.59 -20.22
CA SER A 60 -7.56 -2.17 -20.61
C SER A 60 -6.92 -1.87 -21.98
N TYR A 61 -6.14 -2.79 -22.55
CA TYR A 61 -5.48 -2.61 -23.86
C TYR A 61 -6.23 -3.24 -25.04
N LEU A 62 -7.35 -3.92 -24.78
CA LEU A 62 -8.14 -4.54 -25.85
C LEU A 62 -9.29 -3.64 -26.29
N GLU A 63 -9.59 -3.71 -27.59
CA GLU A 63 -10.76 -3.05 -28.20
C GLU A 63 -10.82 -1.53 -27.88
N ASN A 64 -11.99 -1.04 -27.45
CA ASN A 64 -12.25 0.36 -27.13
C ASN A 64 -12.20 0.63 -25.62
N ASN A 65 -11.50 -0.23 -24.85
CA ASN A 65 -11.49 -0.15 -23.39
C ASN A 65 -10.81 1.13 -22.86
N ASP A 66 -10.05 1.85 -23.68
CA ASP A 66 -9.54 3.19 -23.34
C ASP A 66 -10.67 4.24 -23.22
N ILE A 67 -11.76 4.05 -23.96
CA ILE A 67 -12.99 4.85 -23.89
C ILE A 67 -13.94 4.24 -22.87
N ASP A 68 -14.22 2.94 -22.96
CA ASP A 68 -15.25 2.27 -22.16
C ASP A 68 -14.91 2.26 -20.66
N LEU A 69 -13.63 2.24 -20.30
CA LEU A 69 -13.18 2.28 -18.89
C LEU A 69 -12.90 3.69 -18.38
N ARG A 70 -13.11 4.74 -19.18
CA ARG A 70 -12.81 6.13 -18.78
C ARG A 70 -13.61 6.58 -17.56
N TYR A 71 -14.77 5.98 -17.31
CA TYR A 71 -15.56 6.23 -16.10
C TYR A 71 -14.78 5.95 -14.81
N LEU A 72 -13.79 5.05 -14.83
CA LEU A 72 -12.96 4.75 -13.66
C LEU A 72 -12.17 5.97 -13.19
N ILE A 73 -11.84 6.90 -14.09
CA ILE A 73 -11.01 8.08 -13.81
C ILE A 73 -11.86 9.22 -13.23
N TYR A 74 -13.17 9.25 -13.52
CA TYR A 74 -14.09 10.27 -13.02
C TYR A 74 -14.57 10.03 -11.59
N ASN A 75 -14.28 8.85 -11.04
CA ASN A 75 -14.67 8.47 -9.69
C ASN A 75 -13.50 8.59 -8.71
N ASN A 76 -13.80 8.99 -7.48
CA ASN A 76 -12.83 9.00 -6.40
C ASN A 76 -12.58 7.57 -5.91
N TRP A 77 -11.32 7.25 -5.64
CA TRP A 77 -10.90 5.94 -5.12
C TRP A 77 -10.29 6.07 -3.74
N THR A 78 -10.70 5.18 -2.84
CA THR A 78 -10.16 5.11 -1.48
C THR A 78 -9.41 3.80 -1.30
N PHE A 79 -8.17 3.89 -0.80
CA PHE A 79 -7.36 2.75 -0.38
C PHE A 79 -7.36 2.69 1.15
N THR A 80 -7.89 1.61 1.71
CA THR A 80 -8.01 1.41 3.16
C THR A 80 -7.19 0.19 3.57
N LYS A 81 -6.33 0.36 4.58
CA LYS A 81 -5.65 -0.75 5.26
C LYS A 81 -5.96 -0.66 6.74
N THR A 82 -6.51 -1.74 7.28
CA THR A 82 -6.62 -1.89 8.73
C THR A 82 -5.30 -2.45 9.23
N ASN A 83 -4.52 -1.62 9.93
CA ASN A 83 -3.33 -2.11 10.61
C ASN A 83 -3.77 -2.84 11.89
N LEU A 84 -3.55 -4.16 11.95
CA LEU A 84 -3.44 -4.85 13.23
C LEU A 84 -2.06 -4.51 13.80
N PHE A 85 -1.96 -3.43 14.57
CA PHE A 85 -0.86 -3.29 15.52
C PHE A 85 -1.27 -4.08 16.77
N ILE A 86 -0.68 -5.27 16.94
CA ILE A 86 -0.70 -5.97 18.22
C ILE A 86 0.42 -5.33 19.04
N PHE A 87 0.04 -4.60 20.09
CA PHE A 87 0.96 -3.98 21.05
C PHE A 87 1.66 -5.01 21.92
#